data_AF-A0A7V9NQJ1-F1
#
_entry.id   AF-A0A7V9NQJ1-F1
#
_cell.length_a   1.000
_cell.length_b   1.000
_cell.length_c   1.000
_cell.angle_alpha   90.00
_cell.angle_beta   90.00
_cell.angle_gamma   90.00
#
_symmetry.space_group_name_H-M   'P 1'
#
loop_
_entity.id
_entity.type
_entity.pdbx_description
1 polymer ?
#
loop_
_entity_poly.entity_id
_entity_poly.type
_entity_poly.pdbx_seq_one_letter_code
_entity_poly.pdbx_strand_id
1 'polypeptide(L)'
;MAAELGLNVLLARPLISLTRAYERVRPDAPPLPFYAGYIRALDGANDTPREVATRARISKRAAVALGTAFAKSGLARQDAQARSQVALSAAEDAWRPADASRAALEPLVERFELEHPHYVMTYGSADASAVGGTYPRHGQDWKPVLRSEPLGDLPVSALLSQALMDFTIRYESGFVWALSSTVHALLKFPDEGLLLSDAPKEAGLTGNGKSGLERHLVVEVDNGGGDRKMRRATLTLRGKFARDAYEANVVRVEQEWRARCGDATVSALRAALTQVNAELEPGLADHPLLAWSGGLREAS
;
A
#
# COMPACT_ATOMS: atom_id res chain seq x y z
N MET A 1 -23.54 2.50 17.30
CA MET A 1 -23.44 2.38 15.84
C MET A 1 -21.98 2.07 15.53
N ALA A 2 -21.69 1.03 14.76
CA ALA A 2 -20.31 0.77 14.35
C ALA A 2 -19.84 1.98 13.50
N ALA A 3 -18.60 2.45 13.74
CA ALA A 3 -18.02 3.50 12.92
C ALA A 3 -17.97 3.03 11.46
N GLU A 4 -18.42 3.87 10.53
CA GLU A 4 -18.37 3.56 9.11
C GLU A 4 -16.90 3.45 8.67
N LEU A 5 -16.57 2.44 7.84
CA LEU A 5 -15.21 2.27 7.34
C LEU A 5 -14.82 3.45 6.43
N GLY A 6 -13.60 3.96 6.62
CA GLY A 6 -12.99 4.95 5.73
C GLY A 6 -12.73 4.38 4.34
N LEU A 7 -12.70 5.24 3.31
CA LEU A 7 -12.44 4.81 1.93
C LEU A 7 -11.07 4.13 1.78
N ASN A 8 -10.07 4.50 2.57
CA ASN A 8 -8.78 3.80 2.59
C ASN A 8 -8.92 2.32 2.93
N VAL A 9 -9.75 1.98 3.93
CA VAL A 9 -10.00 0.58 4.34
C VAL A 9 -10.82 -0.14 3.27
N LEU A 10 -11.85 0.53 2.75
CA LEU A 10 -12.71 0.01 1.69
C LEU A 10 -11.94 -0.27 0.39
N LEU A 11 -10.85 0.44 0.11
CA LEU A 11 -9.94 0.20 -1.02
C LEU A 11 -8.89 -0.89 -0.71
N ALA A 12 -8.32 -0.86 0.50
CA ALA A 12 -7.25 -1.76 0.91
C ALA A 12 -7.69 -3.23 0.97
N ARG A 13 -8.83 -3.52 1.60
CA ARG A 13 -9.28 -4.90 1.80
C ARG A 13 -9.57 -5.63 0.48
N PRO A 14 -10.27 -5.04 -0.51
CA PRO A 14 -10.38 -5.63 -1.85
C PRO A 14 -9.04 -5.92 -2.51
N LEU A 15 -8.08 -4.99 -2.43
CA LEU A 15 -6.74 -5.20 -3.01
C LEU A 15 -6.01 -6.38 -2.34
N ILE A 16 -6.08 -6.50 -1.02
CA ILE A 16 -5.50 -7.62 -0.26
C ILE A 16 -6.22 -8.93 -0.62
N SER A 17 -7.56 -8.93 -0.66
CA SER A 17 -8.35 -10.10 -1.04
C SER A 17 -8.01 -10.60 -2.45
N LEU A 18 -7.91 -9.68 -3.41
CA LEU A 18 -7.53 -10.01 -4.79
C LEU A 18 -6.08 -10.51 -4.87
N THR A 19 -5.18 -9.92 -4.08
CA THR A 19 -3.80 -10.41 -3.95
C THR A 19 -3.76 -11.86 -3.47
N ARG A 20 -4.54 -12.20 -2.42
CA ARG A 20 -4.66 -13.59 -1.93
C ARG A 20 -5.31 -14.52 -2.96
N ALA A 21 -6.27 -14.03 -3.74
CA ALA A 21 -6.87 -14.83 -4.81
C ALA A 21 -5.81 -15.16 -5.88
N TYR A 22 -5.04 -14.17 -6.33
CA TYR A 22 -3.92 -14.35 -7.25
C TYR A 22 -2.91 -15.38 -6.75
N GLU A 23 -2.45 -15.25 -5.50
CA GLU A 23 -1.43 -16.13 -4.93
C GLU A 23 -1.93 -17.58 -4.75
N ARG A 24 -3.25 -17.77 -4.56
CA ARG A 24 -3.87 -19.11 -4.52
C ARG A 24 -4.00 -19.76 -5.89
N VAL A 25 -4.26 -18.98 -6.94
CA VAL A 25 -4.45 -19.51 -8.31
C VAL A 25 -3.15 -20.16 -8.82
N ARG A 26 -2.00 -19.55 -8.56
CA ARG A 26 -0.68 -20.09 -8.94
C ARG A 26 0.36 -19.81 -7.86
N PRO A 27 0.58 -20.74 -6.90
CA PRO A 27 1.62 -20.59 -5.88
C PRO A 27 3.05 -20.52 -6.45
N ASP A 28 3.25 -20.96 -7.70
CA ASP A 28 4.51 -20.89 -8.44
C ASP A 28 4.69 -19.59 -9.24
N ALA A 29 3.66 -18.73 -9.29
CA ALA A 29 3.76 -17.42 -9.90
C ALA A 29 4.49 -16.46 -8.95
N PRO A 30 5.26 -15.49 -9.47
CA PRO A 30 5.76 -14.37 -8.68
C PRO A 30 4.62 -13.69 -7.91
N PRO A 31 4.83 -13.23 -6.66
CA PRO A 31 3.81 -12.51 -5.91
C PRO A 31 3.27 -11.31 -6.68
N LEU A 32 1.99 -10.96 -6.49
CA LEU A 32 1.32 -9.89 -7.23
C LEU A 32 2.05 -8.53 -7.14
N PRO A 33 2.54 -8.07 -5.97
CA PRO A 33 3.29 -6.81 -5.89
C PRO A 33 4.52 -6.81 -6.81
N PHE A 34 5.19 -7.96 -6.90
CA PHE A 34 6.38 -8.13 -7.71
C PHE A 34 6.06 -8.20 -9.21
N TYR A 35 4.97 -8.87 -9.58
CA TYR A 35 4.49 -8.89 -10.96
C TYR A 35 4.07 -7.50 -11.43
N ALA A 36 3.13 -6.87 -10.72
CA ALA A 36 2.53 -5.59 -11.11
C ALA A 36 3.54 -4.43 -11.09
N GLY A 37 4.49 -4.45 -10.14
CA GLY A 37 5.51 -3.42 -9.97
C GLY A 37 6.78 -3.61 -10.79
N TYR A 38 7.00 -4.78 -11.43
CA TYR A 38 8.23 -5.03 -12.19
C TYR A 38 8.05 -5.95 -13.39
N ILE A 39 7.62 -7.20 -13.20
CA ILE A 39 7.62 -8.22 -14.27
C ILE A 39 6.68 -7.84 -15.42
N ARG A 40 5.54 -7.21 -15.13
CA ARG A 40 4.60 -6.67 -16.13
C ARG A 40 5.28 -5.77 -17.16
N ALA A 41 6.27 -5.00 -16.70
CA ALA A 41 6.95 -3.98 -17.49
C ALA A 41 8.17 -4.52 -18.26
N LEU A 42 8.42 -5.83 -18.22
CA LEU A 42 9.42 -6.47 -19.06
C LEU A 42 8.82 -6.71 -20.45
N ASP A 43 9.59 -6.36 -21.48
CA ASP A 43 9.25 -6.47 -22.91
C ASP A 43 10.30 -7.34 -23.64
N GLY A 44 11.46 -7.57 -23.02
CA GLY A 44 12.44 -8.50 -23.57
C GLY A 44 13.63 -8.76 -22.66
N ALA A 45 14.48 -9.71 -23.07
CA ALA A 45 15.67 -10.10 -22.31
C ALA A 45 16.72 -8.98 -22.16
N ASN A 46 16.64 -7.93 -22.99
CA ASN A 46 17.64 -6.86 -23.07
C ASN A 46 17.14 -5.52 -22.51
N ASP A 47 16.04 -5.52 -21.76
CA ASP A 47 15.53 -4.29 -21.17
C ASP A 47 16.54 -3.65 -20.22
N THR A 48 16.81 -2.38 -20.43
CA THR A 48 17.61 -1.61 -19.47
C THR A 48 16.77 -1.27 -18.24
N PRO A 49 17.38 -1.10 -17.05
CA PRO A 49 16.66 -0.67 -15.86
C PRO A 49 15.91 0.66 -16.02
N ARG A 50 16.31 1.51 -16.99
CA ARG A 50 15.63 2.78 -17.27
C ARG A 50 14.32 2.56 -18.03
N GLU A 51 14.30 1.65 -19.00
CA GLU A 51 13.09 1.30 -19.77
C GLU A 51 12.07 0.63 -18.86
N VAL A 52 12.50 -0.36 -18.07
CA VAL A 52 11.64 -1.02 -17.07
C VAL A 52 11.09 0.00 -16.07
N ALA A 53 11.95 0.87 -15.51
CA ALA A 53 11.51 1.90 -14.58
C ALA A 53 10.41 2.81 -15.17
N THR A 54 10.54 3.17 -16.44
CA THR A 54 9.58 4.02 -17.14
C THR A 54 8.24 3.31 -17.32
N ARG A 55 8.25 2.04 -17.77
CA ARG A 55 7.02 1.24 -17.96
C ARG A 55 6.35 0.84 -16.64
N ALA A 56 7.13 0.48 -15.63
CA ALA A 56 6.63 0.09 -14.30
C ALA A 56 6.23 1.27 -13.40
N ARG A 57 6.52 2.52 -13.80
CA ARG A 57 6.30 3.76 -13.00
C ARG A 57 7.11 3.81 -11.72
N ILE A 58 8.27 3.16 -11.74
CA ILE A 58 9.20 3.08 -10.60
C ILE A 58 10.46 3.91 -10.84
N SER A 59 11.26 4.11 -9.81
CA SER A 59 12.57 4.72 -9.98
C SER A 59 13.56 3.75 -10.61
N LYS A 60 14.61 4.29 -11.26
CA LYS A 60 15.71 3.46 -11.78
C LYS A 60 16.35 2.60 -10.68
N ARG A 61 16.46 3.15 -9.45
CA ARG A 61 17.02 2.42 -8.30
C ARG A 61 16.11 1.24 -7.93
N ALA A 62 14.80 1.47 -7.83
CA ALA A 62 13.83 0.42 -7.56
C ALA A 62 13.87 -0.67 -8.65
N ALA A 63 13.94 -0.28 -9.93
CA ALA A 63 14.07 -1.23 -11.04
C ALA A 63 15.35 -2.09 -10.94
N VAL A 64 16.50 -1.50 -10.60
CA VAL A 64 17.75 -2.26 -10.38
C VAL A 64 17.61 -3.24 -9.22
N ALA A 65 17.00 -2.80 -8.12
CA ALA A 65 16.84 -3.64 -6.94
C ALA A 65 15.86 -4.80 -7.18
N LEU A 66 14.71 -4.54 -7.80
CA LEU A 66 13.74 -5.55 -8.18
C LEU A 66 14.33 -6.51 -9.22
N GLY A 67 15.06 -6.02 -10.22
CA GLY A 67 15.77 -6.88 -11.18
C GLY A 67 16.82 -7.78 -10.53
N THR A 68 17.57 -7.26 -9.56
CA THR A 68 18.54 -8.07 -8.78
C THR A 68 17.83 -9.12 -7.93
N ALA A 69 16.73 -8.76 -7.27
CA ALA A 69 15.91 -9.70 -6.49
C ALA A 69 15.29 -10.77 -7.40
N PHE A 70 14.80 -10.38 -8.57
CA PHE A 70 14.24 -11.29 -9.58
C PHE A 70 15.27 -12.34 -10.01
N ALA A 71 16.47 -11.89 -10.39
CA ALA A 71 17.55 -12.77 -10.80
C ALA A 71 17.95 -13.76 -9.69
N LYS A 72 17.98 -13.31 -8.43
CA LYS A 72 18.33 -14.17 -7.28
C LYS A 72 17.22 -15.13 -6.88
N SER A 73 15.95 -14.78 -7.09
CA SER A 73 14.80 -15.58 -6.65
C SER A 73 14.59 -16.87 -7.46
N GLY A 74 15.28 -17.03 -8.59
CA GLY A 74 15.00 -18.13 -9.53
C GLY A 74 13.66 -17.99 -10.27
N LEU A 75 12.92 -16.90 -10.02
CA LEU A 75 11.69 -16.55 -10.74
C LEU A 75 11.97 -15.97 -12.13
N ALA A 76 13.23 -15.71 -12.47
CA ALA A 76 13.71 -15.23 -13.79
C ALA A 76 13.57 -16.27 -14.91
N ARG A 77 12.41 -16.92 -14.99
CA ARG A 77 12.04 -17.82 -16.08
C ARG A 77 11.41 -17.01 -17.21
N GLN A 78 11.67 -17.42 -18.45
CA GLN A 78 11.14 -16.77 -19.66
C GLN A 78 9.61 -16.67 -19.69
N ASP A 79 8.90 -17.45 -18.87
CA ASP A 79 7.44 -17.53 -18.84
C ASP A 79 6.79 -16.83 -17.62
N ALA A 80 7.59 -16.20 -16.74
CA ALA A 80 7.07 -15.65 -15.47
C ALA A 80 5.97 -14.60 -15.69
N GLN A 81 6.12 -13.75 -16.71
CA GLN A 81 5.13 -12.73 -17.08
C GLN A 81 3.83 -13.38 -17.58
N ALA A 82 3.91 -14.32 -18.51
CA ALA A 82 2.74 -15.03 -19.04
C ALA A 82 2.00 -15.81 -17.95
N ARG A 83 2.72 -16.52 -17.07
CA ARG A 83 2.12 -17.23 -15.93
C ARG A 83 1.41 -16.28 -14.96
N SER A 84 2.03 -15.14 -14.66
CA SER A 84 1.43 -14.12 -13.79
C SER A 84 0.19 -13.49 -14.43
N GLN A 85 0.22 -13.19 -15.73
CA GLN A 85 -0.94 -12.67 -16.45
C GLN A 85 -2.13 -13.65 -16.39
N VAL A 86 -1.88 -14.94 -16.63
CA VAL A 86 -2.91 -15.99 -16.53
C VAL A 86 -3.44 -16.09 -15.10
N ALA A 87 -2.56 -16.05 -14.10
CA ALA A 87 -2.96 -16.10 -12.69
C ALA A 87 -3.82 -14.89 -12.29
N LEU A 88 -3.46 -13.69 -12.75
CA LEU A 88 -4.22 -12.46 -12.48
C LEU A 88 -5.59 -12.48 -13.15
N SER A 89 -5.66 -12.85 -14.44
CA SER A 89 -6.94 -12.98 -15.14
C SER A 89 -7.86 -13.97 -14.41
N ALA A 90 -7.37 -15.17 -14.11
CA ALA A 90 -8.16 -16.18 -13.42
C ALA A 90 -8.55 -15.78 -11.98
N ALA A 91 -7.71 -14.99 -11.30
CA ALA A 91 -8.06 -14.44 -10.00
C ALA A 91 -9.16 -13.38 -10.09
N GLU A 92 -9.12 -12.49 -11.08
CA GLU A 92 -10.16 -11.47 -11.31
C GLU A 92 -11.48 -12.13 -11.75
N ASP A 93 -11.43 -13.12 -12.64
CA ASP A 93 -12.62 -13.88 -13.08
C ASP A 93 -13.30 -14.61 -11.90
N ALA A 94 -12.50 -15.14 -10.97
CA ALA A 94 -13.02 -15.81 -9.77
C ALA A 94 -13.44 -14.83 -8.66
N TRP A 95 -12.92 -13.60 -8.67
CA TRP A 95 -13.20 -12.57 -7.69
C TRP A 95 -14.48 -11.81 -8.09
N ARG A 96 -15.61 -12.41 -7.73
CA ARG A 96 -16.99 -11.99 -8.06
C ARG A 96 -17.32 -10.48 -7.92
N PRO A 97 -16.65 -9.69 -7.06
CA PRO A 97 -16.87 -8.24 -7.02
C PRO A 97 -16.12 -7.41 -8.10
N ALA A 98 -15.44 -8.06 -9.06
CA ALA A 98 -14.58 -7.40 -10.05
C ALA A 98 -15.32 -6.35 -10.90
N ASP A 99 -16.46 -6.69 -11.50
CA ASP A 99 -17.19 -5.80 -12.42
C ASP A 99 -17.73 -4.56 -11.70
N ALA A 100 -18.33 -4.75 -10.53
CA ALA A 100 -18.86 -3.65 -9.72
C ALA A 100 -17.74 -2.73 -9.22
N SER A 101 -16.60 -3.31 -8.82
CA SER A 101 -15.42 -2.54 -8.42
C SER A 101 -14.86 -1.74 -9.59
N ARG A 102 -14.71 -2.37 -10.77
CA ARG A 102 -14.22 -1.73 -11.99
C ARG A 102 -15.09 -0.54 -12.38
N ALA A 103 -16.40 -0.75 -12.53
CA ALA A 103 -17.34 0.28 -12.94
C ALA A 103 -17.34 1.50 -12.00
N ALA A 104 -17.07 1.29 -10.71
CA ALA A 104 -17.00 2.36 -9.72
C ALA A 104 -15.60 3.03 -9.64
N LEU A 105 -14.53 2.30 -9.93
CA LEU A 105 -13.15 2.78 -9.87
C LEU A 105 -12.74 3.57 -11.12
N GLU A 106 -13.13 3.14 -12.32
CA GLU A 106 -12.72 3.77 -13.57
C GLU A 106 -13.02 5.28 -13.62
N PRO A 107 -14.25 5.75 -13.30
CA PRO A 107 -14.55 7.18 -13.32
C PRO A 107 -13.75 7.99 -12.28
N LEU A 108 -13.36 7.37 -11.16
CA LEU A 108 -12.52 8.01 -10.16
C LEU A 108 -11.08 8.14 -10.65
N VAL A 109 -10.50 7.03 -11.12
CA VAL A 109 -9.10 6.97 -11.57
C VAL A 109 -8.89 7.84 -12.80
N GLU A 110 -9.88 7.94 -13.69
CA GLU A 110 -9.85 8.85 -14.85
C GLU A 110 -9.55 10.30 -14.45
N ARG A 111 -10.05 10.74 -13.30
CA ARG A 111 -9.86 12.11 -12.79
C ARG A 111 -8.47 12.36 -12.17
N PHE A 112 -7.64 11.33 -12.03
CA PHE A 112 -6.28 11.53 -11.54
C PHE A 112 -5.40 12.13 -12.64
N GLU A 113 -4.66 13.18 -12.28
CA GLU A 113 -3.72 13.89 -13.19
C GLU A 113 -2.55 13.01 -13.61
N LEU A 114 -2.19 12.04 -12.76
CA LEU A 114 -1.01 11.21 -12.89
C LEU A 114 -1.41 9.75 -12.75
N GLU A 115 -0.71 8.89 -13.49
CA GLU A 115 -0.77 7.45 -13.30
C GLU A 115 0.07 7.07 -12.09
N HIS A 116 -0.55 6.39 -11.14
CA HIS A 116 0.12 5.85 -9.95
C HIS A 116 0.57 4.41 -10.21
N PRO A 117 1.48 3.85 -9.39
CA PRO A 117 1.91 2.46 -9.50
C PRO A 117 0.76 1.44 -9.55
N HIS A 118 0.95 0.38 -10.34
CA HIS A 118 -0.03 -0.71 -10.54
C HIS A 118 -0.12 -1.68 -9.35
N TYR A 119 0.71 -1.46 -8.34
CA TYR A 119 0.53 -1.98 -6.99
C TYR A 119 1.04 -0.94 -5.99
N VAL A 120 0.49 -0.89 -4.78
CA VAL A 120 0.91 0.09 -3.78
C VAL A 120 2.42 0.03 -3.56
N MET A 121 3.05 1.18 -3.34
CA MET A 121 4.50 1.28 -3.11
C MET A 121 4.80 2.29 -2.01
N THR A 122 5.85 2.03 -1.23
CA THR A 122 6.41 3.00 -0.29
C THR A 122 7.61 3.71 -0.90
N TYR A 123 8.12 4.74 -0.22
CA TYR A 123 9.27 5.54 -0.61
C TYR A 123 10.54 4.68 -0.69
N GLY A 124 10.67 3.72 0.22
CA GLY A 124 11.65 2.64 0.16
C GLY A 124 11.82 1.90 1.49
N SER A 125 12.86 1.08 1.61
CA SER A 125 13.08 0.23 2.80
C SER A 125 13.32 0.99 4.11
N ALA A 126 13.69 2.27 4.03
CA ALA A 126 13.95 3.13 5.19
C ALA A 126 12.77 4.05 5.55
N ASP A 127 11.76 4.15 4.69
CA ASP A 127 10.64 5.08 4.84
C ASP A 127 9.36 4.46 4.29
N ALA A 128 8.42 4.21 5.21
CA ALA A 128 7.15 3.56 4.92
C ALA A 128 6.09 4.50 4.31
N SER A 129 6.38 5.79 4.19
CA SER A 129 5.51 6.75 3.51
C SER A 129 5.49 6.49 2.01
N ALA A 130 4.40 6.81 1.33
CA ALA A 130 4.32 6.92 -0.13
C ALA A 130 5.14 8.10 -0.66
N VAL A 131 5.14 9.24 0.05
CA VAL A 131 5.69 10.51 -0.47
C VAL A 131 7.14 10.80 -0.09
N GLY A 132 7.65 10.25 1.02
CA GLY A 132 9.02 10.49 1.47
C GLY A 132 9.34 11.85 2.05
N GLY A 133 8.31 12.63 2.39
CA GLY A 133 8.44 14.02 2.80
C GLY A 133 7.34 14.91 2.20
N THR A 134 7.66 16.18 1.95
CA THR A 134 6.69 17.17 1.49
C THR A 134 6.31 17.00 0.02
N TYR A 135 5.04 16.73 -0.26
CA TYR A 135 4.46 16.80 -1.60
C TYR A 135 4.69 18.19 -2.24
N PRO A 136 5.02 18.30 -3.55
CA PRO A 136 4.98 17.28 -4.61
C PRO A 136 6.26 16.44 -4.73
N ARG A 137 7.15 16.40 -3.73
CA ARG A 137 8.25 15.42 -3.75
C ARG A 137 7.62 14.03 -3.68
N HIS A 138 7.83 13.24 -4.73
CA HIS A 138 7.34 11.88 -4.84
C HIS A 138 8.31 10.89 -4.21
N GLY A 139 7.87 9.64 -4.09
CA GLY A 139 8.67 8.48 -3.71
C GLY A 139 10.08 8.47 -4.31
N GLN A 140 11.09 8.02 -3.56
CA GLN A 140 12.38 7.67 -4.16
C GLN A 140 12.26 6.42 -5.04
N ASP A 141 11.30 5.54 -4.74
CA ASP A 141 11.11 4.26 -5.43
C ASP A 141 10.00 4.26 -6.49
N TRP A 142 9.14 5.29 -6.55
CA TRP A 142 8.15 5.47 -7.61
C TRP A 142 8.13 6.87 -8.19
N LYS A 143 7.63 7.02 -9.42
CA LYS A 143 7.56 8.32 -10.10
C LYS A 143 6.16 8.58 -10.62
N PRO A 144 5.60 9.78 -10.38
CA PRO A 144 4.39 10.18 -11.08
C PRO A 144 4.71 10.29 -12.57
N VAL A 145 3.86 9.71 -13.40
CA VAL A 145 3.96 9.86 -14.85
C VAL A 145 2.60 10.28 -15.40
N LEU A 146 2.61 10.88 -16.58
CA LEU A 146 1.39 11.04 -17.35
C LEU A 146 0.87 9.66 -17.75
N ARG A 147 -0.45 9.46 -17.64
CA ARG A 147 -1.10 8.22 -18.06
C ARG A 147 -0.86 7.97 -19.54
N SER A 148 -0.39 6.78 -19.87
CA SER A 148 -0.21 6.35 -21.27
C SER A 148 -1.10 5.17 -21.66
N GLU A 149 -1.56 4.39 -20.68
CA GLU A 149 -2.41 3.21 -20.91
C GLU A 149 -3.91 3.58 -20.76
N PRO A 150 -4.80 3.11 -21.64
CA PRO A 150 -6.24 3.25 -21.46
C PRO A 150 -6.71 2.55 -20.18
N LEU A 151 -7.68 3.14 -19.47
CA LEU A 151 -8.18 2.56 -18.21
C LEU A 151 -8.85 1.20 -18.38
N GLY A 152 -9.53 0.98 -19.51
CA GLY A 152 -10.20 -0.29 -19.80
C GLY A 152 -9.25 -1.48 -19.92
N ASP A 153 -7.96 -1.23 -20.17
CA ASP A 153 -6.94 -2.27 -20.28
C ASP A 153 -6.29 -2.60 -18.92
N LEU A 154 -6.54 -1.79 -17.88
CA LEU A 154 -5.96 -2.00 -16.56
C LEU A 154 -6.69 -3.12 -15.82
N PRO A 155 -5.95 -4.02 -15.14
CA PRO A 155 -6.57 -4.99 -14.23
C PRO A 155 -7.20 -4.26 -13.03
N VAL A 156 -8.22 -4.87 -12.41
CA VAL A 156 -8.90 -4.32 -11.23
C VAL A 156 -7.92 -4.09 -10.08
N SER A 157 -6.92 -4.97 -9.93
CA SER A 157 -5.82 -4.77 -8.98
C SER A 157 -5.07 -3.44 -9.19
N ALA A 158 -4.82 -3.04 -10.44
CA ALA A 158 -4.16 -1.77 -10.75
C ALA A 158 -5.09 -0.57 -10.46
N LEU A 159 -6.39 -0.67 -10.76
CA LEU A 159 -7.37 0.39 -10.44
C LEU A 159 -7.48 0.63 -8.93
N LEU A 160 -7.60 -0.45 -8.15
CA LEU A 160 -7.61 -0.41 -6.67
C LEU A 160 -6.31 0.19 -6.13
N SER A 161 -5.17 -0.26 -6.67
CA SER A 161 -3.85 0.26 -6.30
C SER A 161 -3.74 1.76 -6.56
N GLN A 162 -4.12 2.23 -7.76
CA GLN A 162 -4.01 3.64 -8.10
C GLN A 162 -4.90 4.51 -7.20
N ALA A 163 -6.14 4.07 -6.93
CA ALA A 163 -7.03 4.77 -6.01
C ALA A 163 -6.46 4.81 -4.58
N LEU A 164 -5.96 3.68 -4.06
CA LEU A 164 -5.35 3.60 -2.73
C LEU A 164 -4.05 4.42 -2.64
N MET A 165 -3.27 4.48 -3.71
CA MET A 165 -2.05 5.26 -3.76
C MET A 165 -2.34 6.76 -3.77
N ASP A 166 -3.31 7.23 -4.58
CA ASP A 166 -3.74 8.64 -4.55
C ASP A 166 -4.27 9.02 -3.15
N PHE A 167 -5.06 8.14 -2.53
CA PHE A 167 -5.54 8.32 -1.16
C PHE A 167 -4.37 8.46 -0.18
N THR A 168 -3.41 7.54 -0.23
CA THR A 168 -2.23 7.53 0.63
C THR A 168 -1.41 8.80 0.46
N ILE A 169 -1.15 9.22 -0.78
CA ILE A 169 -0.41 10.46 -1.08
C ILE A 169 -1.11 11.67 -0.46
N ARG A 170 -2.44 11.77 -0.60
CA ARG A 170 -3.21 12.89 -0.04
C ARG A 170 -3.26 12.84 1.48
N TYR A 171 -3.41 11.65 2.06
CA TYR A 171 -3.35 11.45 3.50
C TYR A 171 -2.01 11.98 4.03
N GLU A 172 -0.90 11.53 3.45
CA GLU A 172 0.46 11.86 3.87
C GLU A 172 0.93 13.26 3.47
N SER A 173 0.25 13.91 2.53
CA SER A 173 0.46 15.35 2.25
C SER A 173 -0.02 16.24 3.39
N GLY A 174 -0.85 15.72 4.29
CA GLY A 174 -1.19 16.36 5.55
C GLY A 174 -0.03 16.33 6.56
N PHE A 175 -0.13 17.06 7.67
CA PHE A 175 0.86 17.06 8.75
C PHE A 175 0.80 15.77 9.61
N VAL A 176 0.69 14.60 8.98
CA VAL A 176 0.52 13.30 9.66
C VAL A 176 1.67 12.34 9.33
N TRP A 177 1.70 11.23 10.06
CA TRP A 177 2.64 10.14 9.81
C TRP A 177 2.21 9.27 8.62
N ALA A 178 3.07 8.38 8.13
CA ALA A 178 2.75 7.47 7.03
C ALA A 178 1.46 6.68 7.31
N LEU A 179 0.57 6.53 6.31
CA LEU A 179 -0.74 5.89 6.49
C LEU A 179 -0.58 4.46 6.99
N SER A 180 0.28 3.69 6.32
CA SER A 180 0.61 2.31 6.66
C SER A 180 1.09 2.18 8.11
N SER A 181 2.03 3.02 8.53
CA SER A 181 2.56 3.02 9.91
C SER A 181 1.49 3.42 10.93
N THR A 182 0.60 4.35 10.57
CA THR A 182 -0.50 4.76 11.45
C THR A 182 -1.46 3.60 11.70
N VAL A 183 -1.93 2.97 10.62
CA VAL A 183 -2.88 1.84 10.68
C VAL A 183 -2.29 0.61 11.37
N HIS A 184 -1.04 0.25 11.03
CA HIS A 184 -0.45 -1.00 11.54
C HIS A 184 0.23 -0.88 12.90
N ALA A 185 0.63 0.34 13.31
CA ALA A 185 1.34 0.55 14.56
C ALA A 185 0.63 1.57 15.46
N LEU A 186 0.51 2.83 15.05
CA LEU A 186 0.14 3.91 15.98
C LEU A 186 -1.26 3.75 16.58
N LEU A 187 -2.25 3.31 15.79
CA LEU A 187 -3.63 3.07 16.27
C LEU A 187 -3.72 1.97 17.34
N LYS A 188 -2.71 1.10 17.46
CA LYS A 188 -2.66 0.01 18.44
C LYS A 188 -2.03 0.43 19.77
N PHE A 189 -1.47 1.63 19.88
CA PHE A 189 -0.88 2.12 21.12
C PHE A 189 -1.93 2.81 22.01
N PRO A 190 -2.14 2.34 23.24
CA PRO A 190 -2.91 3.07 24.24
C PRO A 190 -2.09 4.26 24.77
N ASP A 191 -2.73 5.16 25.49
CA ASP A 191 -2.09 6.41 25.96
C ASP A 191 -0.95 6.21 26.95
N GLU A 192 -1.04 5.14 27.73
CA GLU A 192 -0.06 4.67 28.71
C GLU A 192 1.10 3.85 28.10
N GLY A 193 1.05 3.60 26.78
CA GLY A 193 2.05 2.80 26.07
C GLY A 193 1.91 1.29 26.31
N LEU A 194 2.79 0.52 25.67
CA LEU A 194 2.83 -0.94 25.72
C LEU A 194 4.18 -1.42 26.26
N LEU A 195 4.26 -2.64 26.77
CA LEU A 195 5.57 -3.30 26.89
C LEU A 195 6.16 -3.49 25.48
N LEU A 196 7.48 -3.40 25.37
CA LEU A 196 8.16 -3.58 24.09
C LEU A 196 7.93 -4.99 23.51
N SER A 197 7.70 -6.00 24.37
CA SER A 197 7.30 -7.35 23.94
C SER A 197 5.92 -7.42 23.30
N ASP A 198 5.04 -6.50 23.66
CA ASP A 198 3.62 -6.49 23.30
C ASP A 198 3.33 -5.45 22.22
N ALA A 199 4.32 -4.60 21.91
CA ALA A 199 4.22 -3.62 20.84
C ALA A 199 3.99 -4.32 19.49
N PRO A 200 3.19 -3.72 18.58
CA PRO A 200 2.94 -4.27 17.25
C PRO A 200 4.24 -4.57 16.53
N LYS A 201 4.38 -5.77 15.95
CA LYS A 201 5.61 -6.15 15.22
C LYS A 201 5.87 -5.19 14.05
N GLU A 202 4.81 -4.67 13.44
CA GLU A 202 4.86 -3.71 12.34
C GLU A 202 5.44 -2.35 12.75
N ALA A 203 5.41 -2.02 14.05
CA ALA A 203 6.07 -0.83 14.59
C ALA A 203 7.60 -0.93 14.47
N GLY A 204 8.14 -2.15 14.31
CA GLY A 204 9.56 -2.40 14.08
C GLY A 204 10.47 -1.92 15.21
N LEU A 205 9.93 -1.75 16.43
CA LEU A 205 10.64 -1.17 17.56
C LEU A 205 11.81 -2.06 17.98
N THR A 206 12.98 -1.45 18.11
CA THR A 206 14.20 -2.15 18.52
C THR A 206 14.49 -1.92 20.01
N GLY A 207 14.04 -0.80 20.56
CA GLY A 207 14.32 -0.39 21.94
C GLY A 207 15.76 0.10 22.14
N ASN A 208 16.44 0.43 21.05
CA ASN A 208 17.80 0.98 21.03
C ASN A 208 17.90 2.26 20.19
N GLY A 209 16.77 2.89 19.88
CA GLY A 209 16.71 4.13 19.13
C GLY A 209 16.87 3.99 17.62
N LYS A 210 16.95 2.76 17.07
CA LYS A 210 17.30 2.54 15.65
C LYS A 210 16.09 2.27 14.74
N SER A 211 14.92 1.96 15.27
CA SER A 211 13.71 1.82 14.43
C SER A 211 13.31 3.16 13.79
N GLY A 212 12.46 3.12 12.76
CA GLY A 212 11.93 4.34 12.13
C GLY A 212 11.16 5.21 13.13
N LEU A 213 10.25 4.60 13.90
CA LEU A 213 9.44 5.33 14.88
C LEU A 213 10.27 5.91 16.02
N GLU A 214 11.31 5.21 16.48
CA GLU A 214 12.23 5.72 17.50
C GLU A 214 13.10 6.87 16.96
N ARG A 215 13.75 6.70 15.79
CA ARG A 215 14.64 7.72 15.21
C ARG A 215 13.93 9.05 14.90
N HIS A 216 12.64 8.98 14.58
CA HIS A 216 11.84 10.16 14.26
C HIS A 216 11.03 10.69 15.46
N LEU A 217 11.30 10.17 16.66
CA LEU A 217 10.69 10.60 17.92
C LEU A 217 9.15 10.49 17.89
N VAL A 218 8.63 9.44 17.26
CA VAL A 218 7.20 9.09 17.26
C VAL A 218 6.87 8.18 18.42
N VAL A 219 7.80 7.26 18.73
CA VAL A 219 7.75 6.37 19.90
C VAL A 219 9.03 6.56 20.71
N GLU A 220 8.89 6.63 22.02
CA GLU A 220 10.00 6.55 22.96
C GLU A 220 9.97 5.19 23.65
N VAL A 221 11.15 4.59 23.85
CA VAL A 221 11.29 3.33 24.62
C VAL A 221 12.16 3.61 25.83
N ASP A 222 11.67 3.27 27.00
CA ASP A 222 12.36 3.51 28.27
C ASP A 222 13.77 2.89 28.25
N ASN A 223 14.78 3.72 28.54
CA ASN A 223 16.19 3.30 28.57
C ASN A 223 16.63 2.72 29.93
N GLY A 224 15.67 2.31 30.78
CA GLY A 224 15.96 1.77 32.10
C GLY A 224 16.90 0.57 32.08
N GLY A 225 17.74 0.46 33.14
CA GLY A 225 18.53 -0.74 33.38
C GLY A 225 17.60 -1.93 33.67
N GLY A 226 17.73 -3.03 32.91
CA GLY A 226 16.86 -4.19 33.02
C GLY A 226 16.66 -4.93 31.70
N ASP A 227 15.82 -5.98 31.72
CA ASP A 227 15.48 -6.75 30.52
C ASP A 227 14.79 -5.85 29.48
N ARG A 228 15.30 -5.89 28.25
CA ARG A 228 14.78 -5.15 27.10
C ARG A 228 13.28 -5.40 26.89
N LYS A 229 12.80 -6.62 27.13
CA LYS A 229 11.38 -6.98 26.93
C LYS A 229 10.44 -6.27 27.90
N MET A 230 10.94 -5.93 29.09
CA MET A 230 10.17 -5.27 30.14
C MET A 230 10.13 -3.74 29.99
N ARG A 231 10.85 -3.19 28.99
CA ARG A 231 10.86 -1.76 28.71
C ARG A 231 9.51 -1.35 28.13
N ARG A 232 9.04 -0.17 28.50
CA ARG A 232 7.80 0.41 27.96
C ARG A 232 8.11 1.21 26.70
N ALA A 233 7.28 1.04 25.69
CA ALA A 233 7.23 1.86 24.50
C ALA A 233 5.99 2.77 24.58
N THR A 234 6.18 4.08 24.45
CA THR A 234 5.10 5.07 24.58
C THR A 234 5.11 6.00 23.38
N LEU A 235 3.92 6.36 22.87
CA LEU A 235 3.81 7.41 21.87
C LEU A 235 4.24 8.75 22.47
N THR A 236 5.14 9.45 21.78
CA THR A 236 5.47 10.85 22.11
C THR A 236 4.27 11.75 21.78
N LEU A 237 4.35 13.04 22.09
CA LEU A 237 3.33 14.01 21.66
C LEU A 237 3.09 13.97 20.13
N ARG A 238 4.17 13.78 19.36
CA ARG A 238 4.09 13.64 17.90
C ARG A 238 3.37 12.35 17.50
N GLY A 239 3.66 11.23 18.17
CA GLY A 239 2.99 9.96 17.91
C GLY A 239 1.50 9.99 18.25
N LYS A 240 1.15 10.59 19.39
CA LYS A 240 -0.25 10.79 19.80
C LYS A 240 -1.01 11.67 18.81
N PHE A 241 -0.42 12.81 18.43
CA PHE A 241 -1.02 13.67 17.41
C PHE A 241 -1.27 12.93 16.09
N ALA A 242 -0.29 12.14 15.61
CA ALA A 242 -0.47 11.36 14.38
C ALA A 242 -1.54 10.28 14.49
N ARG A 243 -1.64 9.60 15.65
CA ARG A 243 -2.69 8.61 15.94
C ARG A 243 -4.07 9.28 15.96
N ASP A 244 -4.21 10.36 16.71
CA ASP A 244 -5.49 11.02 16.99
C ASP A 244 -5.99 11.80 15.77
N ALA A 245 -5.10 12.26 14.90
CA ALA A 245 -5.44 12.93 13.65
C ALA A 245 -5.93 11.97 12.54
N TYR A 246 -5.80 10.64 12.72
CA TYR A 246 -6.08 9.65 11.67
C TYR A 246 -7.48 9.82 11.06
N GLU A 247 -8.53 9.79 11.88
CA GLU A 247 -9.92 9.84 11.39
C GLU A 247 -10.24 11.16 10.70
N ALA A 248 -9.86 12.28 11.32
CA ALA A 248 -10.05 13.61 10.75
C ALA A 248 -9.34 13.75 9.41
N ASN A 249 -8.15 13.15 9.28
CA ASN A 249 -7.37 13.21 8.06
C ASN A 249 -7.93 12.29 6.95
N VAL A 250 -8.48 11.12 7.31
CA VAL A 250 -9.26 10.28 6.37
C VAL A 250 -10.45 11.07 5.83
N VAL A 251 -11.25 11.69 6.70
CA VAL A 251 -12.41 12.50 6.29
C VAL A 251 -12.00 13.65 5.37
N ARG A 252 -10.88 14.34 5.66
CA ARG A 252 -10.35 15.39 4.80
C ARG A 252 -10.05 14.88 3.38
N VAL A 253 -9.35 13.75 3.25
CA VAL A 253 -9.02 13.19 1.93
C VAL A 253 -10.28 12.84 1.15
N GLU A 254 -11.30 12.28 1.81
CA GLU A 254 -12.57 11.99 1.15
C GLU A 254 -13.31 13.23 0.69
N GLN A 255 -13.28 14.32 1.48
CA GLN A 255 -13.85 15.60 1.10
C GLN A 255 -13.10 16.21 -0.10
N GLU A 256 -11.78 16.08 -0.15
CA GLU A 256 -10.98 16.50 -1.32
C GLU A 256 -11.34 15.69 -2.57
N TRP A 257 -11.53 14.38 -2.43
CA TRP A 257 -12.00 13.54 -3.54
C TRP A 257 -13.40 13.92 -4.00
N ARG A 258 -14.33 14.22 -3.09
CA ARG A 258 -15.66 14.72 -3.45
C ARG A 258 -15.59 16.03 -4.22
N ALA A 259 -14.78 16.98 -3.75
CA ALA A 259 -14.58 18.26 -4.43
C ALA A 259 -13.94 18.10 -5.82
N ARG A 260 -12.96 17.20 -5.98
CA ARG A 260 -12.22 17.01 -7.24
C ARG A 260 -12.95 16.11 -8.25
N CYS A 261 -13.53 15.00 -7.78
CA CYS A 261 -14.10 13.94 -8.62
C CYS A 261 -15.64 13.96 -8.67
N GLY A 262 -16.28 14.75 -7.80
CA GLY A 262 -17.73 14.87 -7.66
C GLY A 262 -18.32 13.92 -6.61
N ASP A 263 -19.30 14.42 -5.86
CA ASP A 263 -20.01 13.67 -4.82
C ASP A 263 -20.64 12.37 -5.33
N ALA A 264 -21.24 12.39 -6.52
CA ALA A 264 -21.87 11.21 -7.12
C ALA A 264 -20.85 10.08 -7.36
N THR A 265 -19.69 10.42 -7.92
CA THR A 265 -18.59 9.46 -8.19
C THR A 265 -18.10 8.82 -6.90
N VAL A 266 -17.80 9.63 -5.87
CA VAL A 266 -17.27 9.13 -4.60
C VAL A 266 -18.32 8.32 -3.84
N SER A 267 -19.59 8.71 -3.91
CA SER A 267 -20.69 7.99 -3.27
C SER A 267 -20.93 6.62 -3.94
N ALA A 268 -20.88 6.56 -5.28
CA ALA A 268 -20.98 5.31 -6.02
C ALA A 268 -19.81 4.36 -5.70
N LEU A 269 -18.59 4.88 -5.65
CA LEU A 269 -17.40 4.13 -5.22
C LEU A 269 -17.58 3.54 -3.82
N ARG A 270 -17.96 4.37 -2.85
CA ARG A 270 -18.19 3.94 -1.47
C ARG A 270 -19.23 2.83 -1.41
N ALA A 271 -20.39 3.02 -2.04
CA ALA A 271 -21.47 2.03 -2.05
C ALA A 271 -21.00 0.68 -2.63
N ALA A 272 -20.32 0.71 -3.78
CA ALA A 272 -19.78 -0.49 -4.42
C ALA A 272 -18.75 -1.20 -3.52
N LEU A 273 -17.78 -0.46 -2.98
CA LEU A 273 -16.74 -1.05 -2.12
C LEU A 273 -17.30 -1.54 -0.78
N THR A 274 -18.33 -0.89 -0.21
CA THR A 274 -19.02 -1.38 0.99
C THR A 274 -19.68 -2.73 0.71
N GLN A 275 -20.35 -2.89 -0.44
CA GLN A 275 -20.92 -4.17 -0.83
C GLN A 275 -19.83 -5.23 -1.00
N VAL A 276 -18.74 -4.91 -1.71
CA VAL A 276 -17.59 -5.82 -1.87
C VAL A 276 -17.07 -6.26 -0.50
N ASN A 277 -16.84 -5.31 0.42
CA ASN A 277 -16.29 -5.57 1.75
C ASN A 277 -17.19 -6.47 2.61
N ALA A 278 -18.50 -6.45 2.40
CA ALA A 278 -19.43 -7.34 3.10
C ALA A 278 -19.27 -8.82 2.68
N GLU A 279 -18.70 -9.09 1.51
CA GLU A 279 -18.47 -10.43 0.96
C GLU A 279 -17.03 -10.94 1.19
N LEU A 280 -16.12 -10.07 1.67
CA LEU A 280 -14.72 -10.44 1.88
C LEU A 280 -14.54 -11.31 3.12
N GLU A 281 -13.41 -12.02 3.15
CA GLU A 281 -12.94 -12.74 4.33
C GLU A 281 -12.85 -11.79 5.55
N PRO A 282 -13.33 -12.21 6.74
CA PRO A 282 -13.17 -11.42 7.95
C PRO A 282 -11.70 -11.36 8.39
N GLY A 283 -11.31 -10.24 9.01
CA GLY A 283 -9.95 -10.09 9.56
C GLY A 283 -8.88 -9.68 8.55
N LEU A 284 -9.27 -9.30 7.33
CA LEU A 284 -8.36 -8.63 6.40
C LEU A 284 -7.80 -7.35 7.02
N ALA A 285 -6.51 -7.10 6.82
CA ALA A 285 -5.85 -5.89 7.29
C ALA A 285 -6.45 -4.63 6.63
N ASP A 286 -6.43 -3.53 7.37
CA ASP A 286 -7.02 -2.26 6.92
C ASP A 286 -6.11 -1.45 5.97
N HIS A 287 -4.90 -1.94 5.72
CA HIS A 287 -3.96 -1.41 4.74
C HIS A 287 -2.99 -2.53 4.29
N PRO A 288 -2.49 -2.54 3.03
CA PRO A 288 -1.48 -3.51 2.61
C PRO A 288 -0.14 -3.26 3.31
N LEU A 289 0.51 -4.35 3.72
CA LEU A 289 1.87 -4.35 4.26
C LEU A 289 2.83 -4.91 3.22
N LEU A 290 3.63 -4.02 2.66
CA LEU A 290 4.61 -4.36 1.65
C LEU A 290 5.92 -4.76 2.32
N ALA A 291 6.35 -6.01 2.11
CA ALA A 291 7.76 -6.32 2.26
C ALA A 291 8.49 -5.92 0.97
N TRP A 292 9.57 -5.15 1.11
CA TRP A 292 10.40 -4.71 -0.02
C TRP A 292 11.01 -5.88 -0.82
N SER A 293 10.94 -7.12 -0.29
CA SER A 293 11.24 -8.36 -1.02
C SER A 293 10.12 -8.82 -1.98
N GLY A 294 9.09 -8.00 -2.22
CA GLY A 294 8.02 -8.27 -3.18
C GLY A 294 6.87 -9.13 -2.66
N GLY A 295 6.83 -9.46 -1.36
CA GLY A 295 5.75 -10.24 -0.77
C GLY A 295 4.79 -9.36 0.03
N LEU A 296 3.50 -9.68 -0.02
CA LEU A 296 2.55 -9.19 0.98
C LEU A 296 2.89 -9.88 2.30
N ARG A 297 3.14 -9.12 3.37
CA ARG A 297 3.21 -9.67 4.72
C ARG A 297 1.94 -9.28 5.42
N GLU A 298 1.18 -10.22 5.93
CA GLU A 298 0.06 -9.85 6.78
C GLU A 298 0.58 -9.43 8.15
N ALA A 299 -0.04 -8.39 8.72
CA ALA A 299 0.09 -8.14 10.14
C ALA A 299 -0.59 -9.32 10.84
N SER A 300 0.19 -10.12 11.56
CA SER A 300 -0.34 -11.17 12.45
C SER A 300 -0.99 -10.55 13.68
#